data_AF-A0A6I8VX23-F1
#
_entry.id   AF-A0A6I8VX23-F1
#
_cell.length_a   1.000
_cell.length_b   1.000
_cell.length_c   1.000
_cell.angle_alpha   90.00
_cell.angle_beta   90.00
_cell.angle_gamma   90.00
#
_symmetry.space_group_name_H-M   'P 1'
#
loop_
_entity.id
_entity.type
_entity.pdbx_description
1 polymer ?
#
loop_
_entity_poly.entity_id
_entity_poly.type
_entity_poly.pdbx_seq_one_letter_code
_entity_poly.pdbx_strand_id
1 'polypeptide(L)'
;MLLKIIQVVVFSQLLSIVMRALLILSLIALSTSTLIKRCSDPACTLEYSPVCGTDEKGEEHVFGNRCFFKGANCRRKESGLPPLKIIAGDCHPTKRQ
;
A
#
# COMPACT_ATOMS: atom_id res chain seq x y z
N MET A 1 29.14 -5.44 52.19
CA MET A 1 28.74 -6.58 51.33
C MET A 1 27.41 -6.32 50.62
N LEU A 2 26.35 -5.91 51.34
CA LEU A 2 25.03 -5.61 50.75
C LEU A 2 25.04 -4.58 49.61
N LEU A 3 25.78 -3.47 49.73
CA LEU A 3 25.79 -2.43 48.68
C LEU A 3 26.36 -2.93 47.35
N LYS A 4 27.36 -3.83 47.38
CA LYS A 4 27.90 -4.48 46.17
C LYS A 4 26.89 -5.44 45.54
N ILE A 5 26.16 -6.18 46.36
CA ILE A 5 25.10 -7.09 45.89
C ILE A 5 23.96 -6.31 45.25
N ILE A 6 23.52 -5.22 45.89
CA ILE A 6 22.48 -4.33 45.36
C ILE A 6 22.92 -3.72 44.02
N GLN A 7 24.14 -3.19 43.94
CA GLN A 7 24.69 -2.62 42.69
C GLN A 7 24.76 -3.66 41.56
N VAL A 8 25.18 -4.90 41.85
CA VAL A 8 25.24 -6.00 40.87
C VAL A 8 23.85 -6.42 40.40
N VAL A 9 22.88 -6.53 41.33
CA VAL A 9 21.49 -6.87 41.01
C VAL A 9 20.85 -5.76 40.17
N VAL A 10 20.98 -4.50 40.57
CA VAL A 10 20.42 -3.35 39.84
C VAL A 10 21.00 -3.26 38.43
N PHE A 11 22.32 -3.45 38.27
CA PHE A 11 22.96 -3.44 36.96
C PHE A 11 22.49 -4.61 36.07
N SER A 12 22.39 -5.82 36.63
CA SER A 12 21.89 -7.00 35.92
C SER A 12 20.43 -6.84 35.47
N GLN A 13 19.57 -6.31 36.34
CA GLN A 13 18.17 -6.04 36.04
C GLN A 13 18.04 -4.94 34.98
N LEU A 14 18.82 -3.85 35.10
CA LEU A 14 18.85 -2.77 34.12
C LEU A 14 19.29 -3.26 32.74
N LEU A 15 20.34 -4.08 32.67
CA LEU A 15 20.81 -4.69 31.42
C LEU A 15 19.73 -5.59 30.79
N SER A 16 19.06 -6.42 31.60
CA SER A 16 17.96 -7.29 31.14
C SER A 16 16.76 -6.49 30.62
N ILE A 17 16.38 -5.40 31.31
CA ILE A 17 15.29 -4.50 30.90
C ILE A 17 15.62 -3.83 29.56
N VAL A 18 16.84 -3.32 29.41
CA VAL A 18 17.30 -2.67 28.17
C VAL A 18 17.27 -3.66 27.01
N MET A 19 17.79 -4.88 27.19
CA MET A 19 17.78 -5.91 26.15
C MET A 19 16.36 -6.32 25.73
N ARG A 20 15.44 -6.46 26.69
CA ARG A 20 14.02 -6.73 26.39
C ARG A 20 13.36 -5.58 25.63
N ALA A 21 13.64 -4.33 26.03
CA ALA A 21 13.11 -3.15 25.34
C ALA A 21 13.58 -3.09 23.87
N LEU A 22 14.86 -3.38 23.61
CA LEU A 22 15.41 -3.43 22.25
C LEU A 22 14.76 -4.52 21.39
N LEU A 23 14.52 -5.71 21.95
CA LEU A 23 13.79 -6.79 21.25
C LEU A 23 12.32 -6.43 20.96
N ILE A 24 11.65 -5.76 21.90
CA ILE A 24 10.26 -5.33 21.69
C ILE A 24 10.20 -4.24 20.60
N LEU A 25 11.14 -3.29 20.60
CA LEU A 25 11.22 -2.24 19.59
C LEU A 25 11.44 -2.79 18.17
N SER A 26 12.29 -3.80 18.01
CA SER A 26 12.51 -4.44 16.70
C SER A 26 11.28 -5.23 16.22
N LEU A 27 10.56 -5.90 17.12
CA LEU A 27 9.31 -6.59 16.80
C LEU A 27 8.18 -5.62 16.41
N ILE A 28 8.12 -4.44 17.03
CA ILE A 28 7.16 -3.39 16.66
C ILE A 28 7.50 -2.81 15.28
N ALA A 29 8.78 -2.60 14.97
CA ALA A 29 9.19 -2.15 13.63
C ALA A 29 8.76 -3.14 12.53
N LEU A 30 8.80 -4.45 12.81
CA LEU A 30 8.35 -5.48 11.87
C LEU A 30 6.85 -5.41 11.56
N SER A 31 6.00 -5.19 12.58
CA SER A 31 4.54 -5.16 12.40
C SER A 31 4.02 -3.92 11.67
N THR A 32 4.70 -2.77 11.81
CA THR A 32 4.30 -1.51 11.13
C THR A 32 4.43 -1.53 9.60
N SER A 33 5.14 -2.51 9.04
CA SER A 33 5.36 -2.65 7.58
C SER A 33 4.20 -3.32 6.81
N THR A 34 3.18 -3.83 7.51
CA THR A 34 2.18 -4.73 6.91
C THR A 34 0.86 -4.09 6.49
N LEU A 35 0.64 -2.79 6.74
CA LEU A 35 -0.55 -2.07 6.26
C LEU A 35 -0.35 -1.50 4.85
N ILE A 36 0.31 -2.24 3.97
CA ILE A 36 0.34 -1.89 2.55
C ILE A 36 -0.95 -2.44 1.96
N LYS A 37 -1.98 -1.59 1.87
CA LYS A 37 -3.18 -1.89 1.07
C LYS A 37 -2.73 -2.07 -0.38
N ARG A 38 -2.46 -3.31 -0.75
CA ARG A 38 -2.13 -3.64 -2.13
C ARG A 38 -3.40 -3.70 -2.98
N CYS A 39 -3.33 -3.17 -4.19
CA CYS A 39 -4.40 -3.29 -5.17
C CYS A 39 -4.35 -4.69 -5.75
N SER A 40 -5.19 -5.58 -5.22
CA SER A 40 -5.48 -6.85 -5.88
C SER A 40 -6.25 -6.58 -7.16
N ASP A 41 -6.17 -7.50 -8.12
CA ASP A 41 -7.05 -7.45 -9.28
C ASP A 41 -8.51 -7.43 -8.81
N PRO A 42 -9.31 -6.47 -9.29
CA PRO A 42 -10.66 -6.31 -8.81
C PRO A 42 -11.50 -7.50 -9.26
N ALA A 43 -12.28 -8.08 -8.33
CA ALA A 43 -13.32 -9.04 -8.66
C ALA A 43 -14.46 -8.31 -9.38
N CYS A 44 -14.37 -8.20 -10.70
CA CYS A 44 -15.35 -7.53 -11.54
C CYS A 44 -16.24 -8.54 -12.25
N THR A 45 -17.50 -8.17 -12.48
CA THR A 45 -18.34 -8.87 -13.46
C THR A 45 -17.79 -8.66 -14.87
N LEU A 46 -18.13 -9.56 -15.78
CA LEU A 46 -17.78 -9.47 -17.21
C LEU A 46 -18.77 -8.60 -18.01
N GLU A 47 -19.65 -7.87 -17.32
CA GLU A 47 -20.58 -6.94 -17.97
C GLU A 47 -19.80 -5.86 -18.73
N TYR A 48 -20.19 -5.64 -19.99
CA TYR A 48 -19.54 -4.68 -20.86
C TYR A 48 -20.31 -3.36 -20.86
N SER A 49 -19.85 -2.43 -20.03
CA SER A 49 -20.36 -1.07 -19.91
C SER A 49 -19.18 -0.10 -19.96
N PRO A 50 -18.62 0.15 -21.16
CA PRO A 50 -17.30 0.74 -21.32
C PRO A 50 -17.21 2.13 -20.72
N VAL A 51 -16.05 2.42 -20.12
CA VAL A 51 -15.72 3.75 -19.62
C VAL A 51 -14.37 4.20 -20.16
N CYS A 52 -14.28 5.48 -20.49
CA CYS A 52 -13.06 6.10 -20.97
C CYS A 52 -12.38 6.92 -19.89
N GLY A 53 -11.12 6.62 -19.65
CA GLY A 53 -10.24 7.37 -18.78
C GLY A 53 -9.16 8.07 -19.58
N THR A 54 -8.78 9.27 -19.20
CA THR A 54 -7.58 9.95 -19.70
C THR A 54 -6.52 10.06 -18.61
N ASP A 55 -5.26 9.91 -18.97
CA ASP A 55 -4.13 10.15 -18.07
C ASP A 55 -3.72 11.63 -18.03
N GLU A 56 -2.63 11.94 -17.32
CA GLU A 56 -2.09 13.30 -17.23
C GLU A 56 -1.53 13.85 -18.54
N LYS A 57 -1.26 12.99 -19.53
CA LYS A 57 -0.76 13.35 -20.86
C LYS A 57 -1.88 13.56 -21.86
N GLY A 58 -3.11 13.19 -21.51
CA GLY A 58 -4.26 13.23 -22.41
C GLY A 58 -4.45 11.93 -23.21
N GLU A 59 -3.72 10.86 -22.90
CA GLU A 59 -3.90 9.58 -23.58
C GLU A 59 -5.18 8.90 -23.10
N GLU A 60 -6.00 8.43 -24.04
CA GLU A 60 -7.28 7.77 -23.75
C GLU A 60 -7.11 6.27 -23.56
N HIS A 61 -7.78 5.74 -22.54
CA HIS A 61 -7.82 4.32 -22.20
C HIS A 61 -9.26 3.87 -22.00
N VAL A 62 -9.63 2.79 -22.69
CA VAL A 62 -10.95 2.17 -22.57
C VAL A 62 -10.91 1.02 -21.57
N PHE A 63 -11.87 1.01 -20.64
CA PHE A 63 -12.06 -0.06 -19.68
C PHE A 63 -13.40 -0.74 -19.93
N GLY A 64 -13.46 -2.07 -19.87
CA GLY A 64 -14.68 -2.83 -20.15
C GLY A 64 -15.85 -2.48 -19.24
N ASN A 65 -15.57 -2.05 -18.01
CA ASN A 65 -16.56 -1.44 -17.12
C ASN A 65 -15.91 -0.55 -16.03
N ARG A 66 -16.76 0.12 -15.26
CA ARG A 66 -16.35 0.98 -14.14
C ARG A 66 -15.52 0.25 -13.08
N CYS A 67 -15.73 -1.06 -12.89
CA CYS A 67 -14.96 -1.84 -11.92
C CYS A 67 -13.49 -1.98 -12.37
N PHE A 68 -13.25 -2.33 -13.64
CA PHE A 68 -11.89 -2.37 -14.20
C PHE A 68 -11.18 -1.01 -14.17
N PHE A 69 -11.90 0.09 -14.45
CA PHE A 69 -11.37 1.45 -14.32
C PHE A 69 -10.90 1.77 -12.88
N LYS A 70 -11.69 1.42 -11.87
CA LYS A 70 -11.30 1.61 -10.47
C LYS A 70 -10.05 0.80 -10.10
N GLY A 71 -9.96 -0.45 -10.59
CA GLY A 71 -8.76 -1.28 -10.38
C GLY A 71 -7.51 -0.67 -10.99
N ALA A 72 -7.61 -0.10 -12.21
CA ALA A 72 -6.51 0.60 -12.83
C ALA A 72 -6.05 1.83 -12.01
N ASN A 73 -6.99 2.63 -11.51
CA ASN A 73 -6.67 3.76 -10.64
C ASN A 73 -6.08 3.35 -9.29
N CYS A 74 -6.48 2.20 -8.76
CA CYS A 74 -5.84 1.62 -7.59
C CYS A 74 -4.34 1.37 -7.87
N ARG A 75 -4.02 0.62 -8.93
CA ARG A 75 -2.62 0.30 -9.30
C ARG A 75 -1.78 1.54 -9.59
N ARG A 76 -2.37 2.56 -10.24
CA ARG A 76 -1.70 3.85 -10.47
C ARG A 76 -1.33 4.53 -9.15
N LYS A 77 -2.23 4.52 -8.16
CA LYS A 77 -1.96 5.07 -6.83
C LYS A 77 -0.79 4.36 -6.14
N GLU A 78 -0.70 3.03 -6.23
CA GLU A 78 0.44 2.28 -5.69
C GLU A 78 1.76 2.63 -6.38
N SER A 79 1.69 2.92 -7.68
CA SER A 79 2.84 3.29 -8.50
C SER A 79 3.18 4.78 -8.40
N GLY A 80 2.49 5.55 -7.56
CA GLY A 80 2.69 7.00 -7.41
C GLY A 80 2.27 7.83 -8.64
N LEU A 81 1.43 7.27 -9.52
CA LEU A 81 0.95 7.93 -10.72
C LEU A 81 -0.36 8.71 -10.45
N PRO A 82 -0.61 9.83 -11.15
CA PRO A 82 -1.89 10.54 -11.08
C PRO A 82 -3.07 9.64 -11.45
N PRO A 83 -4.27 9.82 -10.90
CA PRO A 83 -5.44 9.03 -11.28
C PRO A 83 -5.91 9.38 -12.69
N LEU A 84 -6.39 8.38 -13.42
CA LEU A 84 -7.15 8.56 -14.66
C LEU A 84 -8.45 9.30 -14.37
N LYS A 85 -8.80 10.23 -15.25
CA LYS A 85 -10.05 11.00 -15.19
C LYS A 85 -11.04 10.47 -16.21
N ILE A 86 -12.30 10.31 -15.81
CA ILE A 86 -13.35 9.94 -16.76
C ILE A 86 -13.57 11.13 -17.70
N ILE A 87 -13.55 10.85 -19.00
CA ILE A 87 -13.87 11.83 -20.05
C ILE A 87 -15.29 11.62 -20.56
N ALA A 88 -15.93 12.71 -20.97
CA ALA A 88 -17.23 12.67 -21.65
C ALA A 88 -16.98 12.56 -23.16
N GLY A 89 -17.73 11.68 -23.84
CA GLY A 89 -17.57 11.43 -25.26
C GLY A 89 -17.64 9.94 -25.57
N ASP A 90 -17.66 9.61 -26.87
CA ASP A 90 -17.59 8.23 -27.31
C ASP A 90 -16.19 7.68 -27.05
N CYS A 91 -16.14 6.45 -26.54
CA CYS A 91 -14.89 5.76 -26.36
C CYS A 91 -14.27 5.43 -27.71
N HIS A 92 -13.15 6.05 -28.04
CA HIS A 92 -12.33 5.63 -29.16
C HIS A 92 -11.37 4.54 -28.67
N PRO A 93 -11.60 3.26 -29.00
CA PRO A 93 -10.59 2.24 -28.75
C PRO A 93 -9.42 2.53 -29.68
N THR A 94 -8.45 3.32 -29.20
CA THR A 94 -7.14 3.43 -29.84
C THR A 94 -6.60 2.01 -29.96
N LYS A 95 -6.35 1.60 -31.21
CA LYS A 95 -5.90 0.25 -31.55
C LYS A 95 -4.74 -0.13 -30.64
N ARG A 96 -4.85 -1.29 -29.97
CA ARG A 96 -3.67 -1.98 -29.41
C ARG A 96 -2.61 -2.05 -30.51
N GLN A 97 -1.47 -1.39 -30.30
CA GLN A 97 -0.21 -1.85 -30.86
C GLN A 97 0.31 -2.99 -29.98
#